data_AF-A0A1W2CR31-F1
#
_entry.id   AF-A0A1W2CR31-F1
#
_cell.length_a   1.000
_cell.length_b   1.000
_cell.length_c   1.000
_cell.angle_alpha   90.00
_cell.angle_beta   90.00
_cell.angle_gamma   90.00
#
_symmetry.space_group_name_H-M   'P 1'
#
loop_
_entity.id
_entity.type
_entity.pdbx_description
1 polymer ?
#
loop_
_entity_poly.entity_id
_entity_poly.type
_entity_poly.pdbx_seq_one_letter_code
_entity_poly.pdbx_strand_id
1 'polypeptide(L)'
;MNEIVTWTDTQLSRLKELEAGENDLICPCAAMEERNQCFQRIEKRLVKQQQQKLRQFLTVDLKPRLIELEERLTAVLNELGFSRVTTPVIISREALDRMTVDRDHPLSKQVYWLDDKHCLRPMLAPNLYQYMVSLGRLKARPIRFFEIGSCFRKESDGARHNSEFTMLNLVEMGVPMDQRQKRLKQLAKVVADAAGLKEYEFETEESVVYGETLDVVAGSDGIEVASGAMGPHPLDAAWRITDSWVGLGFGLERLVMVAQDSQSIGKWGKSVSWINGIRLNL
;
A
#
# COMPACT_ATOMS: atom_id res chain seq x y z
N MET A 1 0.85 -24.24 -41.70
CA MET A 1 1.37 -23.65 -40.45
C MET A 1 0.56 -24.26 -39.33
N ASN A 2 1.15 -25.08 -38.46
CA ASN A 2 0.43 -25.60 -37.29
C ASN A 2 0.18 -24.42 -36.36
N GLU A 3 -1.08 -24.10 -36.08
CA GLU A 3 -1.42 -23.09 -35.08
C GLU A 3 -0.89 -23.52 -33.72
N ILE A 4 -0.15 -22.63 -33.06
CA ILE A 4 0.30 -22.85 -31.68
C ILE A 4 -0.95 -22.75 -30.80
N VAL A 5 -1.32 -23.84 -30.15
CA VAL A 5 -2.47 -23.86 -29.24
C VAL A 5 -2.09 -23.10 -27.97
N THR A 6 -2.82 -22.02 -27.69
CA THR A 6 -2.70 -21.24 -26.45
C THR A 6 -3.98 -21.27 -25.65
N TRP A 7 -3.89 -20.90 -24.37
CA TRP A 7 -5.07 -20.62 -23.57
C TRP A 7 -5.86 -19.45 -24.16
N THR A 8 -7.19 -19.52 -24.06
CA THR A 8 -8.01 -18.31 -24.23
C THR A 8 -7.73 -17.32 -23.11
N ASP A 9 -8.02 -16.04 -23.32
CA ASP A 9 -7.85 -15.02 -22.29
C ASP A 9 -8.63 -15.36 -21.01
N THR A 10 -9.84 -15.89 -21.14
CA THR A 10 -10.66 -16.35 -20.00
C THR A 10 -10.00 -17.49 -19.24
N GLN A 11 -9.46 -18.49 -19.95
CA GLN A 11 -8.75 -19.62 -19.32
C GLN A 11 -7.48 -19.14 -18.63
N LEU A 12 -6.69 -18.30 -19.30
CA LEU A 12 -5.46 -17.75 -18.74
C LEU A 12 -5.74 -16.91 -17.49
N SER A 13 -6.78 -16.07 -17.54
CA SER A 13 -7.23 -15.28 -16.38
C SER A 13 -7.60 -16.19 -15.21
N ARG A 14 -8.38 -17.24 -15.46
CA ARG A 14 -8.77 -18.21 -14.43
C ARG A 14 -7.58 -18.95 -13.84
N LEU A 15 -6.61 -19.36 -14.66
CA LEU A 15 -5.38 -20.00 -14.19
C LEU A 15 -4.55 -19.06 -13.32
N LYS A 16 -4.43 -17.78 -13.71
CA LYS A 16 -3.79 -16.74 -12.88
C LYS A 16 -4.52 -16.52 -11.57
N GLU A 17 -5.86 -16.52 -11.58
CA GLU A 17 -6.67 -16.38 -10.36
C GLU A 17 -6.43 -17.52 -9.36
N LEU A 18 -6.18 -18.72 -9.87
CA LEU A 18 -5.92 -19.92 -9.06
C LEU A 18 -4.44 -20.10 -8.70
N GLU A 19 -3.59 -19.11 -8.99
CA GLU A 19 -2.14 -19.12 -8.77
C GLU A 19 -1.43 -20.29 -9.47
N ALA A 20 -1.79 -20.53 -10.74
CA ALA A 20 -1.08 -21.46 -11.61
C ALA A 20 0.41 -21.12 -11.70
N GLY A 21 1.28 -22.14 -11.61
CA GLY A 21 2.72 -21.98 -11.86
C GLY A 21 3.02 -21.74 -13.34
N GLU A 22 4.23 -21.31 -13.68
CA GLU A 22 4.63 -20.96 -15.06
C GLU A 22 4.33 -22.06 -16.08
N ASN A 23 4.59 -23.33 -15.71
CA ASN A 23 4.30 -24.49 -16.56
C ASN A 23 2.80 -24.67 -16.86
N ASP A 24 1.92 -24.29 -15.93
CA ASP A 24 0.46 -24.39 -16.10
C ASP A 24 -0.09 -23.24 -16.96
N LEU A 25 0.63 -22.12 -17.03
CA LEU A 25 0.28 -20.97 -17.89
C LEU A 25 0.62 -21.21 -19.36
N ILE A 26 1.41 -22.24 -19.66
CA ILE A 26 1.71 -22.68 -21.02
C ILE A 26 0.76 -23.83 -21.36
N CYS A 27 0.02 -23.72 -22.47
CA CYS A 27 -0.89 -24.79 -22.87
C CYS A 27 -0.08 -26.01 -23.33
N PRO A 28 -0.22 -27.19 -22.69
CA PRO A 28 0.58 -28.36 -23.04
C PRO A 28 -0.02 -29.18 -24.20
N CYS A 29 -1.17 -28.77 -24.74
CA CYS A 29 -1.90 -29.52 -25.76
C CYS A 29 -1.43 -29.15 -27.17
N ALA A 30 -1.42 -30.14 -28.06
CA ALA A 30 -1.09 -29.96 -29.48
C ALA A 30 -2.32 -29.68 -30.36
N ALA A 31 -3.54 -29.96 -29.88
CA ALA A 31 -4.80 -29.81 -30.60
C ALA A 31 -5.79 -28.91 -29.86
N MET A 32 -6.57 -28.11 -30.60
CA MET A 32 -7.55 -27.16 -30.03
C MET A 32 -8.69 -27.87 -29.31
N GLU A 33 -9.06 -29.06 -29.79
CA GLU A 33 -10.12 -29.91 -29.26
C GLU A 33 -9.77 -30.43 -27.86
N GLU A 34 -8.48 -30.64 -27.57
CA GLU A 34 -7.98 -31.15 -26.29
C GLU A 34 -7.79 -30.04 -25.24
N ARG A 35 -7.68 -28.78 -25.68
CA ARG A 35 -7.41 -27.62 -24.82
C ARG A 35 -8.37 -27.56 -23.63
N ASN A 36 -9.68 -27.70 -23.87
CA ASN A 36 -10.68 -27.58 -22.82
C ASN A 36 -10.57 -28.70 -21.77
N GLN A 37 -10.28 -29.92 -22.19
CA GLN A 37 -10.08 -31.04 -21.28
C GLN A 37 -8.83 -30.85 -20.42
N CYS A 38 -7.74 -30.36 -21.02
CA CYS A 38 -6.53 -30.06 -20.28
C CYS A 38 -6.70 -28.90 -19.31
N PHE A 39 -7.37 -27.82 -19.72
CA PHE A 39 -7.75 -26.72 -18.85
C PHE A 39 -8.53 -27.22 -17.63
N GLN A 40 -9.59 -28.01 -17.84
CA GLN A 40 -10.41 -28.54 -16.74
C GLN A 40 -9.60 -29.43 -15.77
N ARG A 41 -8.64 -30.21 -16.28
CA ARG A 41 -7.75 -31.03 -15.45
C ARG A 41 -6.85 -30.17 -14.58
N ILE A 42 -6.25 -29.11 -15.15
CA ILE A 42 -5.38 -28.17 -14.42
C ILE A 42 -6.22 -27.39 -13.41
N GLU A 43 -7.34 -26.81 -13.83
CA GLU A 43 -8.26 -26.07 -12.98
C GLU A 43 -8.70 -26.91 -11.77
N LYS A 44 -9.15 -28.15 -11.98
CA LYS A 44 -9.56 -29.04 -10.89
C LYS A 44 -8.45 -29.31 -9.88
N ARG A 45 -7.19 -29.41 -10.33
CA ARG A 45 -6.04 -29.55 -9.43
C ARG A 45 -5.79 -28.26 -8.64
N LEU A 46 -5.79 -27.11 -9.31
CA LEU A 46 -5.54 -25.82 -8.66
C LEU A 46 -6.65 -25.46 -7.66
N VAL A 47 -7.92 -25.71 -8.00
CA VAL A 47 -9.06 -25.52 -7.09
C VAL A 47 -8.87 -26.33 -5.80
N LYS A 48 -8.44 -27.60 -5.88
CA LYS A 48 -8.15 -28.41 -4.70
C LYS A 48 -7.03 -27.82 -3.84
N GLN A 49 -5.98 -27.27 -4.47
CA GLN A 49 -4.89 -26.60 -3.76
C GLN A 49 -5.38 -25.32 -3.05
N GLN A 50 -6.20 -24.51 -3.72
CA GLN A 50 -6.78 -23.30 -3.14
C GLN A 50 -7.74 -23.63 -1.98
N GLN A 51 -8.55 -24.69 -2.09
CA GLN A 51 -9.38 -25.17 -0.98
C GLN A 51 -8.56 -25.63 0.22
N GLN A 52 -7.39 -26.24 -0.01
CA GLN A 52 -6.47 -26.61 1.08
C GLN A 52 -5.87 -25.36 1.74
N LYS A 53 -5.42 -24.38 0.97
CA LYS A 53 -4.96 -23.08 1.48
C LYS A 53 -6.04 -22.38 2.31
N LEU A 54 -7.29 -22.39 1.85
CA LEU A 54 -8.41 -21.79 2.57
C LEU A 54 -8.71 -22.53 3.88
N ARG A 55 -8.65 -23.86 3.88
CA ARG A 55 -8.76 -24.65 5.12
C ARG A 55 -7.66 -24.29 6.11
N GLN A 56 -6.42 -24.26 5.65
CA GLN A 56 -5.26 -23.85 6.46
C GLN A 56 -5.47 -22.45 7.06
N PHE A 57 -5.90 -21.50 6.24
CA PHE A 57 -6.20 -20.15 6.69
C PHE A 57 -7.24 -20.13 7.83
N LEU A 58 -8.34 -20.90 7.67
CA LEU A 58 -9.43 -20.92 8.65
C LEU A 58 -9.11 -21.71 9.92
N THR A 59 -8.08 -22.56 9.93
CA THR A 59 -7.75 -23.42 11.08
C THR A 59 -6.42 -23.09 11.76
N VAL A 60 -5.49 -22.45 11.05
CA VAL A 60 -4.12 -22.23 11.52
C VAL A 60 -3.71 -20.76 11.40
N ASP A 61 -3.80 -20.17 10.21
CA ASP A 61 -3.28 -18.80 10.00
C ASP A 61 -4.18 -17.76 10.69
N LEU A 62 -5.50 -17.95 10.61
CA LEU A 62 -6.57 -17.22 11.33
C LEU A 62 -6.65 -15.71 11.09
N LYS A 63 -5.72 -15.12 10.35
CA LYS A 63 -5.76 -13.71 9.95
C LYS A 63 -5.05 -13.47 8.61
N PRO A 64 -5.49 -12.49 7.81
CA PRO A 64 -4.80 -12.12 6.58
C PRO A 64 -3.42 -11.51 6.86
N ARG A 65 -2.49 -11.69 5.92
CA ARG A 65 -1.15 -11.07 5.96
C ARG A 65 -1.16 -9.57 6.14
N LEU A 66 -2.18 -8.87 5.62
CA LEU A 66 -2.33 -7.43 5.82
C LEU A 66 -2.47 -7.07 7.31
N ILE A 67 -3.23 -7.87 8.06
CA ILE A 67 -3.40 -7.70 9.52
C ILE A 67 -2.11 -8.06 10.25
N GLU A 68 -1.45 -9.16 9.88
CA GLU A 68 -0.15 -9.54 10.45
C GLU A 68 0.91 -8.44 10.26
N LEU A 69 0.93 -7.82 9.08
CA LEU A 69 1.83 -6.73 8.77
C LEU A 69 1.52 -5.51 9.64
N GLU A 70 0.25 -5.12 9.76
CA GLU A 70 -0.18 -4.01 10.61
C GLU A 70 0.23 -4.20 12.08
N GLU A 71 -0.02 -5.39 12.65
CA GLU A 71 0.36 -5.73 14.02
C GLU A 71 1.88 -5.63 14.22
N ARG A 72 2.65 -6.17 13.28
CA ARG A 72 4.11 -6.16 13.33
C ARG A 72 4.70 -4.75 13.20
N LEU A 73 4.22 -3.97 12.24
CA LEU A 73 4.65 -2.59 12.05
C LEU A 73 4.31 -1.74 13.27
N THR A 74 3.13 -1.97 13.87
CA THR A 74 2.73 -1.31 15.12
C THR A 74 3.72 -1.64 16.25
N ALA A 75 4.05 -2.91 16.44
CA ALA A 75 5.00 -3.32 17.48
C ALA A 75 6.39 -2.69 17.29
N VAL A 76 6.96 -2.79 16.08
CA VAL A 76 8.30 -2.26 15.75
C VAL A 76 8.37 -0.74 15.92
N LEU A 77 7.34 0.00 15.49
CA LEU A 77 7.33 1.46 15.64
C LEU A 77 7.14 1.87 17.10
N ASN A 78 6.35 1.14 17.88
CA ASN A 78 6.20 1.37 19.32
C ASN A 78 7.53 1.15 20.07
N GLU A 79 8.31 0.12 19.70
CA GLU A 79 9.66 -0.11 20.26
C GLU A 79 10.61 1.06 19.98
N LEU A 80 10.41 1.77 18.87
CA LEU A 80 11.15 3.00 18.52
C LEU A 80 10.58 4.27 19.18
N GLY A 81 9.57 4.12 20.04
CA GLY A 81 8.95 5.22 20.78
C GLY A 81 7.94 6.03 19.96
N PHE A 82 7.43 5.51 18.84
CA PHE A 82 6.32 6.13 18.14
C PHE A 82 5.00 5.77 18.80
N SER A 83 4.11 6.75 18.98
CA SER A 83 2.74 6.50 19.41
C SER A 83 1.81 6.30 18.22
N ARG A 84 1.03 5.21 18.22
CA ARG A 84 -0.02 5.03 17.22
C ARG A 84 -1.19 5.98 17.51
N VAL A 85 -1.60 6.74 16.50
CA VAL A 85 -2.80 7.59 16.53
C VAL A 85 -3.85 7.06 15.55
N THR A 86 -5.10 7.44 15.76
CA THR A 86 -6.23 7.10 14.88
C THR A 86 -7.04 8.36 14.62
N THR A 87 -7.33 8.62 13.34
CA THR A 87 -8.00 9.86 12.94
C THR A 87 -9.25 9.59 12.10
N PRO A 88 -10.22 10.53 12.03
CA PRO A 88 -11.41 10.35 11.22
C PRO A 88 -11.08 10.08 9.74
N VAL A 89 -11.85 9.19 9.12
CA VAL A 89 -11.76 8.91 7.67
C VAL A 89 -12.31 10.07 6.83
N ILE A 90 -13.33 10.74 7.36
CA ILE A 90 -13.95 11.91 6.72
C ILE A 90 -13.17 13.15 7.14
N ILE A 91 -12.69 13.91 6.16
CA ILE A 91 -11.99 15.18 6.35
C ILE A 91 -12.75 16.32 5.68
N SER A 92 -12.46 17.56 6.09
CA SER A 92 -13.05 18.73 5.47
C SER A 92 -12.31 19.13 4.19
N ARG A 93 -13.00 19.81 3.28
CA ARG A 93 -12.40 20.44 2.09
C ARG A 93 -11.25 21.36 2.47
N GLU A 94 -11.42 22.17 3.52
CA GLU A 94 -10.41 23.13 3.97
C GLU A 94 -9.13 22.46 4.50
N ALA A 95 -9.23 21.22 5.01
CA ALA A 95 -8.05 20.44 5.38
C ALA A 95 -7.27 20.00 4.14
N LEU A 96 -7.97 19.69 3.05
CA LEU A 96 -7.37 19.31 1.77
C LEU A 96 -6.81 20.53 1.00
N ASP A 97 -7.51 21.67 1.03
CA ASP A 97 -7.03 22.94 0.46
C ASP A 97 -5.71 23.38 1.12
N ARG A 98 -5.56 23.15 2.44
CA ARG A 98 -4.29 23.39 3.17
C ARG A 98 -3.16 22.43 2.79
N MET A 99 -3.45 21.37 2.05
CA MET A 99 -2.46 20.51 1.38
C MET A 99 -2.20 20.95 -0.06
N THR A 100 -2.61 22.16 -0.46
CA THR A 100 -2.55 22.69 -1.84
C THR A 100 -3.33 21.86 -2.87
N VAL A 101 -4.25 21.02 -2.41
CA VAL A 101 -5.13 20.23 -3.27
C VAL A 101 -6.45 20.99 -3.42
N ASP A 102 -6.38 22.09 -4.18
CA ASP A 102 -7.53 22.91 -4.54
C ASP A 102 -8.37 22.24 -5.65
N ARG A 103 -9.42 22.92 -6.15
CA ARG A 103 -10.33 22.36 -7.16
C ARG A 103 -9.67 22.02 -8.50
N ASP A 104 -8.59 22.72 -8.85
CA ASP A 104 -7.90 22.57 -10.13
C ASP A 104 -6.76 21.54 -10.03
N HIS A 105 -6.33 21.20 -8.82
CA HIS A 105 -5.30 20.19 -8.57
C HIS A 105 -5.70 18.81 -9.12
N PRO A 106 -4.80 18.07 -9.82
CA PRO A 106 -5.11 16.76 -10.40
C PRO A 106 -5.69 15.74 -9.41
N LEU A 107 -5.18 15.73 -8.17
CA LEU A 107 -5.67 14.86 -7.10
C LEU A 107 -7.14 15.09 -6.75
N SER A 108 -7.68 16.30 -6.92
CA SER A 108 -9.09 16.60 -6.58
C SER A 108 -10.10 15.80 -7.40
N LYS A 109 -9.72 15.39 -8.63
CA LYS A 109 -10.53 14.49 -9.46
C LYS A 109 -10.58 13.08 -8.90
N GLN A 110 -9.55 12.68 -8.14
CA GLN A 110 -9.44 11.37 -7.51
C GLN A 110 -10.15 11.31 -6.15
N VAL A 111 -10.64 12.43 -5.60
CA VAL A 111 -11.25 12.45 -4.26
C VAL A 111 -12.71 11.99 -4.30
N TYR A 112 -13.09 11.14 -3.34
CA TYR A 112 -14.48 10.80 -3.05
C TYR A 112 -15.13 11.87 -2.16
N TRP A 113 -15.90 12.77 -2.76
CA TRP A 113 -16.68 13.80 -2.07
C TRP A 113 -17.99 13.21 -1.53
N LEU A 114 -18.31 13.55 -0.29
CA LEU A 114 -19.57 13.18 0.38
C LEU A 114 -20.60 14.30 0.28
N ASP A 115 -20.13 15.54 0.39
CA ASP A 115 -20.89 16.77 0.17
C ASP A 115 -19.92 17.90 -0.25
N ASP A 116 -20.39 19.15 -0.30
CA ASP A 116 -19.59 20.30 -0.71
C ASP A 116 -18.39 20.60 0.22
N LYS A 117 -18.46 20.13 1.48
CA LYS A 117 -17.52 20.45 2.55
C LYS A 117 -16.73 19.24 3.06
N HIS A 118 -17.13 18.01 2.73
CA HIS A 118 -16.53 16.80 3.27
C HIS A 118 -16.18 15.77 2.19
N CYS A 119 -15.09 15.05 2.40
CA CYS A 119 -14.64 13.95 1.56
C CYS A 119 -14.02 12.82 2.38
N LEU A 120 -13.89 11.65 1.76
CA LEU A 120 -13.03 10.59 2.28
C LEU A 120 -11.57 10.99 2.07
N ARG A 121 -10.73 10.78 3.09
CA ARG A 121 -9.32 11.15 3.04
C ARG A 121 -8.58 10.39 1.93
N PRO A 122 -7.90 11.09 0.99
CA PRO A 122 -7.08 10.45 -0.04
C PRO A 122 -5.66 10.13 0.43
N MET A 123 -5.30 10.59 1.64
CA MET A 123 -4.02 10.39 2.31
C MET A 123 -4.19 10.69 3.81
N LEU A 124 -3.24 10.26 4.65
CA LEU A 124 -3.28 10.52 6.10
C LEU A 124 -2.79 11.93 6.51
N ALA A 125 -2.02 12.58 5.63
CA ALA A 125 -1.31 13.82 5.95
C ALA A 125 -2.19 14.96 6.51
N PRO A 126 -3.39 15.30 5.98
CA PRO A 126 -4.21 16.39 6.52
C PRO A 126 -4.50 16.25 8.03
N ASN A 127 -4.74 15.03 8.51
CA ASN A 127 -5.00 14.79 9.93
C ASN A 127 -3.70 14.72 10.73
N LEU A 128 -2.65 14.11 10.17
CA LEU A 128 -1.35 14.07 10.85
C LEU A 128 -0.73 15.47 11.02
N TYR A 129 -0.92 16.38 10.06
CA TYR A 129 -0.57 17.79 10.20
C TYR A 129 -1.32 18.46 11.37
N GLN A 130 -2.60 18.15 11.59
CA GLN A 130 -3.33 18.63 12.78
C GLN A 130 -2.73 18.11 14.08
N TYR A 131 -2.27 16.86 14.10
CA TYR A 131 -1.52 16.30 15.22
C TYR A 131 -0.18 17.01 15.42
N MET A 132 0.57 17.29 14.35
CA MET A 132 1.82 18.06 14.45
C MET A 132 1.58 19.42 15.11
N VAL A 133 0.54 20.14 14.71
CA VAL A 133 0.19 21.44 15.32
C VAL A 133 -0.18 21.31 16.79
N SER A 134 -0.99 20.30 17.12
CA SER A 134 -1.51 20.12 18.48
C SER A 134 -0.42 19.65 19.44
N LEU A 135 0.34 18.63 19.04
CA LEU A 135 1.43 18.05 19.81
C LEU A 135 2.68 18.95 19.81
N GLY A 136 2.92 19.71 18.75
CA GLY A 136 4.05 20.66 18.65
C GLY A 136 4.03 21.73 19.75
N ARG A 137 2.87 22.00 20.37
CA ARG A 137 2.75 22.88 21.55
C ARG A 137 3.43 22.32 22.79
N LEU A 138 3.64 21.00 22.85
CA LEU A 138 4.42 20.36 23.90
C LEU A 138 5.89 20.74 23.72
N LYS A 139 6.63 20.92 24.82
CA LYS A 139 8.05 21.31 24.76
C LYS A 139 9.00 20.12 24.50
N ALA A 140 8.54 18.89 24.70
CA ALA A 140 9.38 17.71 24.54
C ALA A 140 9.62 17.41 23.05
N ARG A 141 10.87 17.14 22.70
CA ARG A 141 11.29 16.63 21.39
C ARG A 141 12.20 15.41 21.60
N PRO A 142 12.23 14.45 20.66
CA PRO A 142 11.39 14.39 19.45
C PRO A 142 9.93 14.02 19.78
N ILE A 143 8.98 14.44 18.91
CA ILE A 143 7.60 13.95 18.96
C ILE A 143 7.45 12.90 17.85
N ARG A 144 7.04 11.69 18.21
CA ARG A 144 6.96 10.54 17.30
C ARG A 144 5.57 9.95 17.31
N PHE A 145 4.92 9.93 16.16
CA PHE A 145 3.62 9.29 16.01
C PHE A 145 3.41 8.74 14.62
N PHE A 146 2.49 7.80 14.48
CA PHE A 146 2.13 7.22 13.20
C PHE A 146 0.65 6.83 13.19
N GLU A 147 0.07 6.73 12.01
CA GLU A 147 -1.25 6.16 11.80
C GLU A 147 -1.16 5.05 10.75
N ILE A 148 -1.87 3.95 11.02
CA ILE A 148 -2.21 2.95 10.00
C ILE A 148 -3.73 3.01 9.80
N GLY A 149 -4.17 3.28 8.58
CA GLY A 149 -5.59 3.37 8.29
C GLY A 149 -5.92 3.57 6.81
N SER A 150 -7.21 3.40 6.51
CA SER A 150 -7.69 3.40 5.12
C SER A 150 -7.75 4.81 4.53
N CYS A 151 -7.36 4.89 3.26
CA CYS A 151 -7.44 6.06 2.39
C CYS A 151 -8.16 5.67 1.09
N PHE A 152 -8.69 6.67 0.40
CA PHE A 152 -9.61 6.44 -0.73
C PHE A 152 -9.26 7.34 -1.91
N ARG A 153 -9.09 6.76 -3.09
CA ARG A 153 -8.88 7.49 -4.35
C ARG A 153 -9.68 6.84 -5.47
N LYS A 154 -10.28 7.64 -6.36
CA LYS A 154 -10.95 7.20 -7.58
C LYS A 154 -9.88 6.82 -8.60
N GLU A 155 -9.27 5.68 -8.37
CA GLU A 155 -8.38 5.01 -9.31
C GLU A 155 -9.13 3.79 -9.86
N SER A 156 -8.85 3.42 -11.10
CA SER A 156 -9.33 2.15 -11.63
C SER A 156 -8.62 1.02 -10.89
N ASP A 157 -9.38 0.18 -10.18
CA ASP A 157 -8.86 -1.03 -9.53
C ASP A 157 -8.11 -1.86 -10.59
N GLY A 158 -6.83 -2.12 -10.33
CA GLY A 158 -5.91 -2.72 -11.28
C GLY A 158 -4.83 -3.53 -10.59
N ALA A 159 -3.83 -4.00 -11.34
CA ALA A 159 -2.75 -4.80 -10.77
C ALA A 159 -1.96 -4.08 -9.66
N ARG A 160 -1.94 -2.75 -9.68
CA ARG A 160 -1.10 -1.90 -8.80
C ARG A 160 -1.88 -0.84 -8.00
N HIS A 161 -3.19 -0.74 -8.21
CA HIS A 161 -4.04 0.31 -7.63
C HIS A 161 -5.34 -0.28 -7.08
N ASN A 162 -5.76 0.22 -5.92
CA ASN A 162 -7.06 -0.06 -5.32
C ASN A 162 -7.73 1.27 -4.96
N SER A 163 -9.06 1.32 -5.09
CA SER A 163 -9.86 2.49 -4.73
C SER A 163 -9.88 2.74 -3.22
N GLU A 164 -9.86 1.68 -2.42
CA GLU A 164 -9.55 1.68 -0.98
C GLU A 164 -8.20 1.01 -0.74
N PHE A 165 -7.32 1.68 0.01
CA PHE A 165 -5.99 1.17 0.36
C PHE A 165 -5.60 1.58 1.78
N THR A 166 -4.68 0.83 2.39
CA THR A 166 -4.23 1.03 3.76
C THR A 166 -2.88 1.72 3.77
N MET A 167 -2.85 2.94 4.30
CA MET A 167 -1.62 3.70 4.45
C MET A 167 -1.06 3.52 5.85
N LEU A 168 0.26 3.42 5.96
CA LEU A 168 1.01 3.75 7.17
C LEU A 168 1.71 5.08 6.92
N ASN A 169 1.42 6.10 7.72
CA ASN A 169 2.21 7.32 7.74
C ASN A 169 2.81 7.53 9.12
N LEU A 170 4.14 7.64 9.19
CA LEU A 170 4.86 8.00 10.41
C LEU A 170 5.42 9.42 10.30
N VAL A 171 5.52 10.11 11.44
CA VAL A 171 6.05 11.47 11.57
C VAL A 171 6.94 11.55 12.81
N GLU A 172 8.13 12.11 12.64
CA GLU A 172 9.02 12.48 13.73
C GLU A 172 9.37 13.97 13.65
N MET A 173 8.92 14.76 14.64
CA MET A 173 9.19 16.19 14.75
C MET A 173 10.39 16.46 15.66
N GLY A 174 11.14 17.53 15.36
CA GLY A 174 12.33 17.95 16.08
C GLY A 174 13.60 17.21 15.65
N VAL A 175 13.64 16.68 14.43
CA VAL A 175 14.85 16.04 13.88
C VAL A 175 15.84 17.12 13.43
N PRO A 176 17.11 17.12 13.88
CA PRO A 176 18.11 18.09 13.42
C PRO A 176 18.19 18.16 11.89
N MET A 177 18.27 19.38 11.35
CA MET A 177 18.15 19.65 9.92
C MET A 177 19.11 18.83 9.04
N ASP A 178 20.34 18.67 9.52
CA ASP A 178 21.45 17.92 8.92
C ASP A 178 21.30 16.39 9.03
N GLN A 179 20.36 15.92 9.86
CA GLN A 179 20.13 14.49 10.11
C GLN A 179 18.85 13.95 9.46
N ARG A 180 17.99 14.81 8.92
CA ARG A 180 16.66 14.43 8.39
C ARG A 180 16.73 13.33 7.33
N GLN A 181 17.61 13.48 6.34
CA GLN A 181 17.75 12.49 5.26
C GLN A 181 18.24 11.13 5.78
N LYS A 182 19.23 11.13 6.70
CA LYS A 182 19.70 9.91 7.36
C LYS A 182 18.58 9.26 8.18
N ARG A 183 17.79 10.07 8.89
CA ARG A 183 16.68 9.58 9.71
C ARG A 183 15.55 8.98 8.87
N LEU A 184 15.21 9.60 7.72
CA LEU A 184 14.28 9.04 6.74
C LEU A 184 14.74 7.65 6.29
N LYS A 185 15.99 7.51 5.83
CA LYS A 185 16.54 6.21 5.40
C LYS A 185 16.49 5.15 6.51
N GLN A 186 16.78 5.54 7.76
CA GLN A 186 16.70 4.63 8.91
C GLN A 186 15.26 4.13 9.16
N LEU A 187 14.29 5.05 9.18
CA LEU A 187 12.89 4.71 9.41
C LEU A 187 12.31 3.88 8.26
N ALA A 188 12.69 4.20 7.03
CA ALA A 188 12.32 3.45 5.85
C ALA A 188 12.85 2.01 5.88
N LYS A 189 14.14 1.84 6.25
CA LYS A 189 14.74 0.52 6.46
C LYS A 189 13.98 -0.29 7.51
N VAL A 190 13.63 0.31 8.64
CA VAL A 190 12.87 -0.37 9.70
C VAL A 190 11.54 -0.93 9.18
N VAL A 191 10.77 -0.12 8.44
CA VAL A 191 9.48 -0.54 7.90
C VAL A 191 9.64 -1.59 6.80
N ALA A 192 10.61 -1.41 5.90
CA ALA A 192 10.91 -2.35 4.82
C ALA A 192 11.34 -3.73 5.36
N ASP A 193 12.25 -3.75 6.33
CA ASP A 193 12.74 -4.97 6.97
C ASP A 193 11.60 -5.68 7.74
N ALA A 194 10.77 -4.92 8.48
CA ALA A 194 9.62 -5.46 9.19
C ALA A 194 8.56 -6.04 8.23
N ALA A 195 8.36 -5.41 7.07
CA ALA A 195 7.49 -5.88 6.01
C ALA A 195 8.01 -7.15 5.30
N GLY A 196 9.27 -7.53 5.54
CA GLY A 196 9.89 -8.71 4.93
C GLY A 196 10.27 -8.48 3.47
N LEU A 197 10.57 -7.24 3.08
CA LEU A 197 11.11 -6.96 1.75
C LEU A 197 12.53 -7.53 1.65
N LYS A 198 12.78 -8.35 0.61
CA LYS A 198 14.08 -9.00 0.39
C LYS A 198 15.12 -8.02 -0.16
N GLU A 199 14.69 -7.19 -1.12
CA GLU A 199 15.53 -6.25 -1.86
C GLU A 199 14.75 -4.95 -2.06
N TYR A 200 15.39 -3.82 -1.73
CA TYR A 200 14.86 -2.48 -1.94
C TYR A 200 15.98 -1.46 -2.11
N GLU A 201 15.69 -0.40 -2.84
CA GLU A 201 16.59 0.71 -3.09
C GLU A 201 15.93 2.04 -2.71
N PHE A 202 16.75 3.08 -2.63
CA PHE A 202 16.31 4.43 -2.31
C PHE A 202 16.50 5.33 -3.53
N GLU A 203 15.41 5.91 -3.99
CA GLU A 203 15.39 6.85 -5.10
C GLU A 203 14.98 8.24 -4.61
N THR A 204 15.31 9.27 -5.38
CA THR A 204 14.93 10.65 -5.08
C THR A 204 14.14 11.18 -6.26
N GLU A 205 12.89 11.56 -6.02
CA GLU A 205 11.96 12.05 -7.05
C GLU A 205 11.32 13.38 -6.67
N GLU A 206 10.67 14.03 -7.64
CA GLU A 206 9.83 15.21 -7.41
C GLU A 206 8.36 14.83 -7.22
N SER A 207 7.83 15.11 -6.03
CA SER A 207 6.42 14.99 -5.66
C SER A 207 5.66 16.29 -5.94
N VAL A 208 4.47 16.17 -6.55
CA VAL A 208 3.56 17.30 -6.79
C VAL A 208 3.10 17.97 -5.49
N VAL A 209 2.98 17.20 -4.40
CA VAL A 209 2.51 17.71 -3.10
C VAL A 209 3.68 18.02 -2.16
N TYR A 210 4.77 17.24 -2.23
CA TYR A 210 5.84 17.27 -1.23
C TYR A 210 7.21 17.75 -1.75
N GLY A 211 7.35 18.16 -3.01
CA GLY A 211 8.64 18.52 -3.59
C GLY A 211 9.60 17.33 -3.65
N GLU A 212 10.89 17.52 -3.37
CA GLU A 212 11.88 16.42 -3.39
C GLU A 212 11.59 15.38 -2.30
N THR A 213 11.26 14.14 -2.72
CA THR A 213 10.93 13.01 -1.85
C THR A 213 12.01 11.93 -1.88
N LEU A 214 12.14 11.20 -0.78
CA LEU A 214 12.91 9.97 -0.71
C LEU A 214 11.96 8.79 -0.87
N ASP A 215 12.03 8.13 -2.02
CA ASP A 215 11.16 7.00 -2.33
C ASP A 215 11.88 5.68 -2.08
N VAL A 216 11.10 4.66 -1.74
CA VAL A 216 11.58 3.29 -1.55
C VAL A 216 10.98 2.44 -2.66
N VAL A 217 11.83 1.90 -3.50
CA VAL A 217 11.46 0.98 -4.58
C VAL A 217 11.87 -0.44 -4.22
N ALA A 218 11.02 -1.42 -4.50
CA ALA A 218 11.24 -2.80 -4.07
C ALA A 218 10.70 -3.83 -5.07
N GLY A 219 11.27 -5.04 -5.01
CA GLY A 219 10.93 -6.15 -5.91
C GLY A 219 11.56 -6.02 -7.30
N SER A 220 11.39 -7.06 -8.11
CA SER A 220 12.00 -7.17 -9.46
C SER A 220 11.62 -6.04 -10.41
N ASP A 221 10.43 -5.47 -10.21
CA ASP A 221 9.84 -4.46 -11.09
C ASP A 221 10.10 -3.03 -10.61
N GLY A 222 10.90 -2.83 -9.55
CA GLY A 222 11.20 -1.51 -8.99
C GLY A 222 9.93 -0.78 -8.50
N ILE A 223 9.06 -1.48 -7.78
CA ILE A 223 7.76 -0.93 -7.37
C ILE A 223 7.96 0.06 -6.22
N GLU A 224 7.51 1.30 -6.40
CA GLU A 224 7.42 2.28 -5.32
C GLU A 224 6.46 1.80 -4.20
N VAL A 225 7.03 1.51 -3.04
CA VAL A 225 6.31 1.05 -1.84
C VAL A 225 6.20 2.11 -0.75
N ALA A 226 7.02 3.16 -0.83
CA ALA A 226 7.00 4.26 0.13
C ALA A 226 7.47 5.56 -0.49
N SER A 227 6.98 6.67 0.07
CA SER A 227 7.46 8.01 -0.23
C SER A 227 7.66 8.82 1.05
N GLY A 228 8.81 9.48 1.14
CA GLY A 228 9.26 10.23 2.32
C GLY A 228 9.45 11.71 2.03
N ALA A 229 9.00 12.55 2.95
CA ALA A 229 9.17 14.00 2.90
C ALA A 229 9.81 14.53 4.19
N MET A 230 10.41 15.72 4.11
CA MET A 230 11.04 16.37 5.26
C MET A 230 10.69 17.85 5.35
N GLY A 231 10.44 18.31 6.56
CA GLY A 231 10.21 19.72 6.85
C GLY A 231 11.45 20.43 7.40
N PRO A 232 11.60 21.75 7.20
CA PRO A 232 10.55 22.68 6.75
C PRO A 232 10.13 22.47 5.30
N HIS A 233 8.82 22.37 5.09
CA HIS A 233 8.18 22.16 3.79
C HIS A 233 7.26 23.35 3.48
N PRO A 234 7.05 23.76 2.21
CA PRO A 234 6.17 24.88 1.87
C PRO A 234 4.76 24.80 2.48
N LEU A 235 4.22 23.60 2.63
CA LEU A 235 2.91 23.36 3.27
C LEU A 235 2.90 23.76 4.75
N ASP A 236 4.04 23.69 5.45
CA ASP A 236 4.13 23.89 6.90
C ASP A 236 3.63 25.28 7.32
N ALA A 237 3.77 26.29 6.46
CA ALA A 237 3.29 27.65 6.70
C ALA A 237 1.76 27.70 6.87
N ALA A 238 1.00 26.97 6.03
CA ALA A 238 -0.46 26.91 6.13
C ALA A 238 -0.93 26.22 7.42
N TRP A 239 -0.07 25.38 8.00
CA TRP A 239 -0.31 24.67 9.25
C TRP A 239 0.33 25.33 10.47
N ARG A 240 1.13 26.38 10.28
CA ARG A 240 1.93 27.06 11.34
C ARG A 240 2.91 26.12 12.04
N ILE A 241 3.51 25.21 11.29
CA ILE A 241 4.56 24.31 11.78
C ILE A 241 5.92 24.99 11.55
N THR A 242 6.72 25.07 12.61
CA THR A 242 8.05 25.70 12.57
C THR A 242 9.17 24.73 12.94
N ASP A 243 8.84 23.57 13.51
CA ASP A 243 9.79 22.51 13.80
C ASP A 243 10.25 21.84 12.50
N SER A 244 11.51 21.40 12.46
CA SER A 244 11.96 20.42 11.48
C SER A 244 11.30 19.06 11.73
N TRP A 245 11.06 18.30 10.67
CA TRP A 245 10.43 16.99 10.80
C TRP A 245 10.81 16.06 9.64
N VAL A 246 10.56 14.78 9.83
CA VAL A 246 10.60 13.76 8.78
C VAL A 246 9.30 12.98 8.79
N GLY A 247 8.81 12.58 7.63
CA GLY A 247 7.62 11.76 7.50
C GLY A 247 7.74 10.78 6.34
N LEU A 248 7.17 9.59 6.50
CA LEU A 248 7.15 8.53 5.49
C LEU A 248 5.75 7.95 5.38
N GLY A 249 5.27 7.76 4.16
CA GLY A 249 4.03 7.05 3.84
C GLY A 249 4.32 5.73 3.13
N PHE A 250 3.63 4.65 3.52
CA PHE A 250 3.73 3.33 2.93
C PHE A 250 2.34 2.79 2.56
N GLY A 251 2.21 2.18 1.39
CA GLY A 251 1.02 1.41 1.02
C GLY A 251 1.15 -0.04 1.48
N LEU A 252 0.37 -0.47 2.48
CA LEU A 252 0.53 -1.79 3.09
C LEU A 252 0.19 -2.93 2.13
N GLU A 253 -0.83 -2.79 1.29
CA GLU A 253 -1.15 -3.80 0.28
C GLU A 253 -0.02 -3.97 -0.73
N ARG A 254 0.69 -2.89 -1.10
CA ARG A 254 1.88 -2.97 -1.96
C ARG A 254 3.04 -3.66 -1.25
N LEU A 255 3.27 -3.36 0.02
CA LEU A 255 4.28 -4.06 0.84
C LEU A 255 4.03 -5.57 0.88
N VAL A 256 2.79 -5.99 1.16
CA VAL A 256 2.42 -7.41 1.16
C VAL A 256 2.59 -8.01 -0.23
N MET A 257 2.14 -7.31 -1.28
CA MET A 257 2.26 -7.78 -2.66
C MET A 257 3.71 -8.06 -3.04
N VAL A 258 4.62 -7.12 -2.77
CA VAL A 258 6.05 -7.27 -3.07
C VAL A 258 6.68 -8.35 -2.20
N ALA A 259 6.39 -8.39 -0.89
CA ALA A 259 6.92 -9.42 0.01
C ALA A 259 6.46 -10.84 -0.35
N GLN A 260 5.36 -10.99 -1.10
CA GLN A 260 4.81 -12.26 -1.56
C GLN A 260 5.12 -12.55 -3.04
N ASP A 261 6.01 -11.78 -3.68
CA ASP A 261 6.37 -11.92 -5.10
C ASP A 261 5.12 -11.99 -6.01
N SER A 262 4.10 -11.19 -5.66
CA SER A 262 2.77 -11.22 -6.27
C SER A 262 2.60 -10.17 -7.36
N GLN A 263 1.92 -10.56 -8.44
CA GLN A 263 1.68 -9.71 -9.62
C GLN A 263 0.44 -8.81 -9.50
N SER A 264 -0.38 -8.97 -8.45
CA SER A 264 -1.61 -8.18 -8.26
C SER A 264 -1.81 -7.77 -6.81
N ILE A 265 -2.13 -6.50 -6.59
CA ILE A 265 -2.43 -5.91 -5.29
C ILE A 265 -3.84 -6.27 -4.78
N GLY A 266 -4.79 -6.48 -5.70
CA GLY A 266 -6.21 -6.64 -5.38
C GLY A 266 -6.53 -7.87 -4.52
N LYS A 267 -5.65 -8.88 -4.52
CA LYS A 267 -5.80 -10.09 -3.70
C LYS A 267 -5.25 -9.97 -2.27
N TRP A 268 -4.56 -8.87 -1.96
CA TRP A 268 -3.95 -8.60 -0.65
C TRP A 268 -4.65 -7.49 0.14
N GLY A 269 -5.54 -6.73 -0.51
CA GLY A 269 -6.37 -5.72 0.13
C GLY A 269 -7.66 -6.27 0.75
N LYS A 270 -8.49 -5.35 1.23
CA LYS A 270 -9.85 -5.68 1.70
C LYS A 270 -10.69 -6.15 0.52
N SER A 271 -11.25 -7.35 0.62
CA SER A 271 -11.99 -7.95 -0.48
C SER A 271 -13.05 -8.94 0.00
N VAL A 272 -14.14 -9.03 -0.75
CA VAL A 272 -15.15 -10.12 -0.64
C VAL A 272 -14.94 -11.19 -1.72
N SER A 273 -13.94 -10.97 -2.58
CA SER A 273 -13.57 -11.81 -3.72
C SER A 273 -12.31 -12.64 -3.44
N TRP A 274 -11.50 -12.18 -2.50
CA TRP A 274 -10.20 -12.71 -2.14
C TRP A 274 -10.04 -12.71 -0.62
N ILE A 275 -9.26 -13.66 -0.11
CA ILE A 275 -8.78 -13.64 1.27
C ILE A 275 -7.33 -14.11 1.31
N ASN A 276 -6.43 -13.30 1.84
CA ASN A 276 -5.01 -13.65 1.99
C ASN A 276 -4.36 -14.20 0.69
N GLY A 277 -4.65 -13.60 -0.47
CA GLY A 277 -4.18 -14.07 -1.78
C GLY A 277 -5.01 -15.20 -2.43
N ILE A 278 -5.98 -15.78 -1.71
CA ILE A 278 -6.78 -16.93 -2.14
C ILE A 278 -8.11 -16.45 -2.75
N ARG A 279 -8.45 -16.93 -3.95
CA ARG A 279 -9.75 -16.66 -4.59
C ARG A 279 -10.87 -17.35 -3.82
N LEU A 280 -11.97 -16.66 -3.54
CA LEU A 280 -13.10 -17.26 -2.81
C LEU A 280 -14.07 -18.03 -3.73
N ASN A 281 -14.23 -17.59 -4.98
CA ASN A 281 -15.01 -18.31 -5.98
C ASN A 281 -14.14 -19.42 -6.61
N LEU A 282 -14.18 -20.60 -6.01
CA LEU A 282 -13.37 -21.78 -6.36
C LEU A 282 -14.17 -22.81 -7.16
#